data_AF-A0AAW8BTP8-F1
#
_entry.id   AF-A0AAW8BTP8-F1
#
_cell.length_a   1.000
_cell.length_b   1.000
_cell.length_c   1.000
_cell.angle_alpha   90.00
_cell.angle_beta   90.00
_cell.angle_gamma   90.00
#
_symmetry.space_group_name_H-M   'P 1'
#
loop_
_entity.id
_entity.type
_entity.pdbx_description
1 polymer ?
#
loop_
_entity_poly.entity_id
_entity_poly.type
_entity_poly.pdbx_seq_one_letter_code
_entity_poly.pdbx_strand_id
1 'polypeptide(L)'
;MRERELPSGETAWVPALRPKAVRSVRLKWLTPRAYRRWRDVGLGGYLADGTRDASWRGRNDGRNLAFSETLWSSGLRLREGGTLLLDELPECEIETRYARGRLAKAVAKGRGRDYWMHGRALKLIDNYVITERAAAVRRAQRGRRYDNLPDIKIVEKIDRSRRVHYRSRSGEQKVTPLDELTSADRMRFFIEGQDGLQPWMVWLSEAGMPLPYRTWQAVFADASRRCTEFGVDLGCHPHMLRHSFALRMLMTLIYAHDRRMGITPEERREFRLIFGDPWVLVQTLLGHANLETTRQCYLEPVSGLQVELFLNDDDLEESSITDLMSRVAQASAKVIDVEENP
;
A
#
# COMPACT_ATOMS: atom_id res chain seq x y z
N MET A 1 -41.72 -16.58 7.29
CA MET A 1 -41.90 -16.21 8.71
C MET A 1 -41.82 -17.50 9.54
N ARG A 2 -41.28 -17.48 10.76
CA ARG A 2 -41.39 -18.59 11.70
C ARG A 2 -42.00 -18.08 13.00
N GLU A 3 -42.90 -18.87 13.55
CA GLU A 3 -43.53 -18.63 14.84
C GLU A 3 -42.55 -18.98 15.96
N ARG A 4 -42.40 -18.09 16.95
CA ARG A 4 -41.57 -18.35 18.14
C ARG A 4 -42.31 -17.81 19.37
N GLU A 5 -42.49 -18.68 20.36
CA GLU A 5 -42.93 -18.26 21.69
C GLU A 5 -41.81 -17.52 22.41
N LEU A 6 -42.15 -16.34 22.94
CA LEU A 6 -41.28 -15.59 23.83
C LEU A 6 -41.41 -16.13 25.26
N PRO A 7 -40.41 -15.92 26.14
CA PRO A 7 -40.48 -16.34 27.54
C PRO A 7 -41.66 -15.77 28.34
N SER A 8 -42.34 -14.75 27.81
CA SER A 8 -43.56 -14.14 28.34
C SER A 8 -44.86 -14.86 27.96
N GLY A 9 -44.80 -15.92 27.14
CA GLY A 9 -45.98 -16.68 26.67
C GLY A 9 -46.71 -16.06 25.47
N GLU A 10 -46.20 -14.96 24.91
CA GLU A 10 -46.74 -14.37 23.68
C GLU A 10 -46.03 -14.92 22.43
N THR A 11 -46.81 -15.19 21.38
CA THR A 11 -46.33 -15.67 20.09
C THR A 11 -46.01 -14.50 19.16
N ALA A 12 -44.73 -14.36 18.80
CA ALA A 12 -44.27 -13.33 17.86
C ALA A 12 -43.87 -13.94 16.51
N TRP A 13 -44.32 -13.30 15.43
CA TRP A 13 -43.96 -13.69 14.06
C TRP A 13 -42.64 -13.04 13.66
N VAL A 14 -41.59 -13.86 13.48
CA VAL A 14 -40.25 -13.36 13.11
C VAL A 14 -39.97 -13.69 11.64
N PRO A 15 -39.38 -12.77 10.84
CA PRO A 15 -38.90 -13.08 9.50
C PRO A 15 -37.98 -14.30 9.53
N ALA A 16 -38.20 -15.27 8.64
CA ALA A 16 -37.49 -16.56 8.65
C ALA A 16 -35.97 -16.42 8.39
N LEU A 17 -35.51 -15.22 8.05
CA LEU A 17 -34.13 -14.85 7.86
C LEU A 17 -33.85 -13.51 8.58
N ARG A 18 -33.79 -13.54 9.92
CA ARG A 18 -32.95 -12.56 10.62
C ARG A 18 -31.50 -12.98 10.38
N PRO A 19 -30.63 -12.13 9.80
CA PRO A 19 -29.21 -12.42 9.76
C PRO A 19 -28.73 -12.52 11.22
N LYS A 20 -28.45 -13.73 11.69
CA LYS A 20 -27.66 -13.91 12.91
C LYS A 20 -26.35 -13.19 12.67
N ALA A 21 -26.01 -12.24 13.54
CA ALA A 21 -24.75 -11.50 13.64
C ALA A 21 -23.76 -11.88 12.52
N VAL A 22 -23.74 -11.07 11.45
CA VAL A 22 -22.90 -11.29 10.28
C VAL A 22 -21.46 -11.28 10.77
N ARG A 23 -20.94 -12.48 11.01
CA ARG A 23 -19.56 -12.76 11.36
C ARG A 23 -18.71 -12.28 10.20
N SER A 24 -18.20 -11.05 10.29
CA SER A 24 -17.28 -10.36 9.38
C SER A 24 -17.22 -10.96 7.97
N VAL A 25 -18.00 -10.41 7.03
CA VAL A 25 -17.62 -10.55 5.62
C VAL A 25 -16.14 -10.12 5.56
N ARG A 26 -15.25 -11.01 5.10
CA ARG A 26 -13.83 -10.72 4.97
C ARG A 26 -13.69 -9.70 3.84
N LEU A 27 -13.92 -8.43 4.15
CA LEU A 27 -13.80 -7.29 3.25
C LEU A 27 -12.35 -7.28 2.73
N LYS A 28 -12.16 -7.21 1.40
CA LYS A 28 -10.83 -7.37 0.80
C LYS A 28 -10.32 -6.09 0.12
N TRP A 29 -11.21 -5.16 -0.24
CA TRP A 29 -10.88 -3.97 -1.02
C TRP A 29 -11.48 -2.70 -0.42
N LEU A 30 -10.79 -1.57 -0.66
CA LEU A 30 -11.25 -0.22 -0.36
C LEU A 30 -11.38 0.55 -1.68
N THR A 31 -12.46 1.32 -1.84
CA THR A 31 -12.51 2.38 -2.84
C THR A 31 -11.46 3.47 -2.53
N PRO A 32 -11.08 4.32 -3.50
CA PRO A 32 -10.23 5.47 -3.22
C PRO A 32 -10.79 6.39 -2.13
N ARG A 33 -12.12 6.53 -2.04
CA ARG A 33 -12.81 7.32 -1.01
C ARG A 33 -12.69 6.66 0.36
N ALA A 34 -13.01 5.39 0.49
CA ALA A 34 -12.88 4.65 1.75
C ALA A 34 -11.41 4.64 2.24
N TYR A 35 -10.45 4.44 1.33
CA TYR A 35 -9.04 4.52 1.70
C TYR A 35 -8.63 5.91 2.21
N ARG A 36 -8.99 6.99 1.48
CA ARG A 36 -8.69 8.36 1.92
C ARG A 36 -9.29 8.63 3.30
N ARG A 37 -10.55 8.24 3.51
CA ARG A 37 -11.25 8.43 4.77
C ARG A 37 -10.58 7.71 5.94
N TRP A 38 -10.26 6.43 5.77
CA TRP A 38 -9.52 5.64 6.77
C TRP A 38 -8.13 6.22 7.03
N ARG A 39 -7.41 6.60 5.98
CA ARG A 39 -6.06 7.20 6.06
C ARG A 39 -6.10 8.51 6.85
N ASP A 40 -7.03 9.39 6.53
CA ASP A 40 -7.07 10.74 7.11
C ASP A 40 -7.48 10.69 8.59
N VAL A 41 -8.51 9.90 8.93
CA VAL A 41 -8.94 9.76 10.34
C VAL A 41 -7.94 8.94 11.15
N GLY A 42 -7.53 7.79 10.62
CA GLY A 42 -6.71 6.82 11.35
C GLY A 42 -5.22 7.18 11.43
N LEU A 43 -4.66 7.81 10.39
CA LEU A 43 -3.22 8.13 10.30
C LEU A 43 -2.92 9.62 10.21
N GLY A 44 -3.86 10.43 9.70
CA GLY A 44 -3.69 11.85 9.43
C GLY A 44 -4.15 12.79 10.54
N GLY A 45 -4.78 12.29 11.60
CA GLY A 45 -5.25 13.11 12.72
C GLY A 45 -6.49 13.95 12.41
N TYR A 46 -7.32 13.51 11.47
CA TYR A 46 -8.61 14.12 11.19
C TYR A 46 -9.73 13.46 12.01
N LEU A 47 -10.83 14.18 12.19
CA LEU A 47 -12.09 13.69 12.73
C LEU A 47 -13.00 13.19 11.60
N ALA A 48 -14.11 12.54 11.96
CA ALA A 48 -15.11 12.08 11.01
C ALA A 48 -15.83 13.22 10.27
N ASP A 49 -15.77 14.47 10.69
CA ASP A 49 -16.30 15.57 9.88
C ASP A 49 -15.27 16.11 8.88
N GLY A 50 -14.02 15.61 8.89
CA GLY A 50 -12.92 16.11 8.06
C GLY A 50 -12.15 17.28 8.69
N THR A 51 -12.52 17.71 9.89
CA THR A 51 -11.76 18.72 10.66
C THR A 51 -10.55 18.10 11.35
N ARG A 52 -9.64 18.92 11.85
CA ARG A 52 -8.45 18.46 12.58
C ARG A 52 -8.81 18.12 14.03
N ASP A 53 -8.36 16.96 14.48
CA ASP A 53 -8.44 16.59 15.90
C ASP A 53 -7.41 17.41 16.69
N ALA A 54 -7.88 18.34 17.53
CA ALA A 54 -7.03 19.20 18.35
C ALA A 54 -6.17 18.43 19.38
N SER A 55 -6.55 17.19 19.71
CA SER A 55 -5.78 16.32 20.60
C SER A 55 -4.66 15.54 19.86
N TRP A 56 -4.67 15.55 18.53
CA TRP A 56 -3.71 14.82 17.72
C TRP A 56 -2.30 15.38 17.88
N ARG A 57 -1.37 14.51 18.28
CA ARG A 57 0.03 14.88 18.52
C ARG A 57 0.96 14.64 17.34
N GLY A 58 0.52 13.93 16.29
CA GLY A 58 1.27 13.80 15.03
C GLY A 58 2.71 13.29 15.13
N ARG A 59 3.03 12.40 16.08
CA ARG A 59 4.45 12.03 16.33
C ARG A 59 5.16 11.34 15.16
N ASN A 60 4.41 10.64 14.31
CA ASN A 60 4.92 9.89 13.16
C ASN A 60 3.88 9.89 12.01
N ASP A 61 3.06 10.93 11.89
CA ASP A 61 1.97 10.97 10.93
C ASP A 61 2.50 11.03 9.49
N GLY A 62 3.48 11.87 9.19
CA GLY A 62 4.12 11.90 7.87
C GLY A 62 4.74 10.55 7.51
N ARG A 63 5.45 9.89 8.45
CA ARG A 63 5.94 8.51 8.25
C ARG A 63 4.80 7.54 7.91
N ASN A 64 3.75 7.54 8.71
CA ASN A 64 2.66 6.57 8.59
C ASN A 64 1.83 6.81 7.33
N LEU A 65 1.57 8.07 6.99
CA LEU A 65 0.90 8.49 5.75
C LEU A 65 1.72 8.06 4.54
N ALA A 66 3.02 8.39 4.50
CA ALA A 66 3.92 8.02 3.42
C ALA A 66 3.98 6.49 3.22
N PHE A 67 4.04 5.71 4.31
CA PHE A 67 4.02 4.25 4.20
C PHE A 67 2.68 3.71 3.69
N SER A 68 1.55 4.23 4.17
CA SER A 68 0.24 3.80 3.68
C SER A 68 0.07 4.08 2.18
N GLU A 69 0.52 5.25 1.73
CA GLU A 69 0.48 5.68 0.33
C GLU A 69 1.46 4.89 -0.53
N THR A 70 2.59 4.47 0.04
CA THR A 70 3.52 3.54 -0.61
C THR A 70 2.79 2.25 -0.96
N LEU A 71 2.13 1.59 0.01
CA LEU A 71 1.40 0.35 -0.24
C LEU A 71 0.20 0.54 -1.17
N TRP A 72 -0.55 1.63 -1.00
CA TRP A 72 -1.70 1.96 -1.83
C TRP A 72 -1.32 2.20 -3.30
N SER A 73 -0.24 2.94 -3.55
CA SER A 73 0.13 3.36 -4.91
C SER A 73 0.95 2.34 -5.70
N SER A 74 1.58 1.37 -5.02
CA SER A 74 2.52 0.43 -5.66
C SER A 74 2.10 -1.04 -5.56
N GLY A 75 1.13 -1.34 -4.70
CA GLY A 75 0.69 -2.70 -4.44
C GLY A 75 1.76 -3.60 -3.81
N LEU A 76 2.83 -3.03 -3.25
CA LEU A 76 3.88 -3.82 -2.58
C LEU A 76 3.32 -4.65 -1.42
N ARG A 77 3.94 -5.81 -1.17
CA ARG A 77 3.64 -6.58 0.05
C ARG A 77 4.17 -5.83 1.26
N LEU A 78 3.61 -6.11 2.44
CA LEU A 78 4.03 -5.47 3.70
C LEU A 78 5.55 -5.57 3.94
N ARG A 79 6.14 -6.74 3.69
CA ARG A 79 7.60 -6.92 3.80
C ARG A 79 8.33 -6.08 2.77
N GLU A 80 7.96 -6.18 1.49
CA GLU A 80 8.59 -5.46 0.38
C GLU A 80 8.61 -3.94 0.64
N GLY A 81 7.44 -3.34 0.89
CA GLY A 81 7.34 -1.91 1.17
C GLY A 81 7.97 -1.53 2.51
N GLY A 82 7.81 -2.35 3.55
CA GLY A 82 8.31 -2.07 4.89
C GLY A 82 9.82 -2.20 5.07
N THR A 83 10.53 -2.72 4.06
CA THR A 83 11.99 -2.89 4.09
C THR A 83 12.72 -2.10 3.01
N LEU A 84 12.06 -1.15 2.35
CA LEU A 84 12.69 -0.29 1.34
C LEU A 84 13.92 0.44 1.91
N LEU A 85 14.97 0.47 1.09
CA LEU A 85 16.20 1.23 1.31
C LEU A 85 16.13 2.55 0.55
N LEU A 86 16.90 3.55 0.98
CA LEU A 86 16.91 4.86 0.31
C LEU A 86 17.26 4.74 -1.19
N ASP A 87 18.28 3.96 -1.53
CA ASP A 87 18.69 3.71 -2.93
C ASP A 87 17.77 2.75 -3.71
N GLU A 88 16.72 2.21 -3.09
CA GLU A 88 15.68 1.43 -3.79
C GLU A 88 14.44 2.26 -4.12
N LEU A 89 14.37 3.51 -3.65
CA LEU A 89 13.33 4.45 -4.05
C LEU A 89 13.59 4.90 -5.49
N PRO A 90 12.58 4.83 -6.37
CA PRO A 90 12.75 5.28 -7.74
C PRO A 90 12.81 6.79 -7.81
N GLU A 91 13.64 7.31 -8.72
CA GLU A 91 13.65 8.72 -9.06
C GLU A 91 12.44 9.03 -9.96
N CYS A 92 11.71 10.08 -9.62
CA CYS A 92 10.53 10.52 -10.36
C CYS A 92 10.87 11.80 -11.12
N GLU A 93 10.88 11.73 -12.44
CA GLU A 93 10.96 12.93 -13.28
C GLU A 93 9.62 13.67 -13.24
N ILE A 94 9.65 15.00 -13.41
CA ILE A 94 8.46 15.88 -13.30
C ILE A 94 7.32 15.43 -14.22
N GLU A 95 7.64 14.86 -15.38
CA GLU A 95 6.68 14.44 -16.40
C GLU A 95 6.12 13.02 -16.16
N THR A 96 6.73 12.25 -15.25
CA THR A 96 6.35 10.85 -15.01
C THR A 96 5.36 10.72 -13.85
N ARG A 97 4.18 10.14 -14.12
CA ARG A 97 3.18 9.87 -13.07
C ARG A 97 3.58 8.70 -12.16
N TYR A 98 4.23 7.68 -12.74
CA TYR A 98 4.74 6.51 -12.03
C TYR A 98 6.22 6.31 -12.33
N ALA A 99 7.01 6.16 -11.27
CA ALA A 99 8.43 5.88 -11.37
C ALA A 99 8.71 4.38 -11.12
N ARG A 100 9.67 3.83 -11.85
CA ARG A 100 10.03 2.40 -11.81
C ARG A 100 11.17 2.16 -10.83
N GLY A 101 10.92 1.34 -9.82
CA GLY A 101 11.93 0.86 -8.88
C GLY A 101 12.18 -0.65 -9.03
N ARG A 102 13.19 -1.17 -8.33
CA ARG A 102 13.50 -2.60 -8.32
C ARG A 102 13.74 -3.15 -6.92
N LEU A 103 12.96 -4.16 -6.56
CA LEU A 103 13.04 -4.88 -5.29
C LEU A 103 14.08 -6.00 -5.34
N ALA A 104 14.83 -6.11 -4.25
CA ALA A 104 15.66 -7.26 -3.96
C ALA A 104 14.88 -8.58 -3.81
N LYS A 105 15.51 -9.68 -4.22
CA LYS A 105 14.97 -11.04 -4.15
C LYS A 105 14.62 -11.47 -2.71
N ALA A 106 15.49 -11.20 -1.74
CA ALA A 106 15.38 -11.69 -0.37
C ALA A 106 14.20 -11.08 0.42
N VAL A 107 13.71 -9.90 0.03
CA VAL A 107 12.53 -9.26 0.65
C VAL A 107 11.23 -9.59 -0.08
N ALA A 108 11.32 -10.10 -1.30
CA ALA A 108 10.21 -10.64 -2.08
C ALA A 108 10.01 -12.15 -1.80
N LYS A 109 9.05 -12.78 -2.50
CA LYS A 109 8.86 -14.24 -2.47
C LYS A 109 9.90 -14.96 -3.36
N GLY A 110 11.19 -14.72 -3.12
CA GLY A 110 12.28 -15.44 -3.78
C GLY A 110 12.60 -15.03 -5.22
N ARG A 111 12.02 -13.93 -5.72
CA ARG A 111 12.34 -13.35 -7.03
C ARG A 111 12.39 -11.82 -6.93
N GLY A 112 13.52 -11.22 -7.28
CA GLY A 112 13.62 -9.77 -7.45
C GLY A 112 12.73 -9.32 -8.61
N ARG A 113 12.13 -8.14 -8.49
CA ARG A 113 11.17 -7.65 -9.49
C ARG A 113 11.14 -6.14 -9.55
N ASP A 114 10.74 -5.64 -10.69
CA ASP A 114 10.41 -4.23 -10.83
C ASP A 114 9.06 -3.95 -10.17
N TYR A 115 8.89 -2.72 -9.73
CA TYR A 115 7.65 -2.18 -9.19
C TYR A 115 7.50 -0.74 -9.63
N TRP A 116 6.28 -0.22 -9.58
CA TRP A 116 5.98 1.15 -9.95
C TRP A 116 5.35 1.86 -8.76
N MET A 117 5.76 3.10 -8.52
CA MET A 117 5.22 3.92 -7.46
C MET A 117 4.78 5.27 -8.03
N HIS A 118 3.62 5.74 -7.59
CA HIS A 118 3.10 7.03 -8.03
C HIS A 118 3.94 8.18 -7.44
N GLY A 119 4.21 9.23 -8.23
CA GLY A 119 5.03 10.38 -7.81
C GLY A 119 4.53 11.07 -6.52
N ARG A 120 3.21 11.10 -6.31
CA ARG A 120 2.60 11.59 -5.05
C ARG A 120 3.08 10.82 -3.81
N ALA A 121 3.23 9.49 -3.90
CA ALA A 121 3.70 8.69 -2.77
C ALA A 121 5.20 8.93 -2.53
N LEU A 122 6.00 9.08 -3.60
CA LEU A 122 7.41 9.45 -3.50
C LEU A 122 7.58 10.81 -2.83
N LYS A 123 6.79 11.82 -3.21
CA LYS A 123 6.80 13.15 -2.56
C LYS A 123 6.49 13.08 -1.07
N LEU A 124 5.58 12.19 -0.64
CA LEU A 124 5.31 11.98 0.78
C LEU A 124 6.48 11.31 1.50
N ILE A 125 7.15 10.35 0.85
CA ILE A 125 8.38 9.74 1.37
C ILE A 125 9.46 10.81 1.50
N ASP A 126 9.69 11.65 0.48
CA ASP A 126 10.69 12.71 0.50
C ASP A 126 10.43 13.69 1.64
N ASN A 127 9.19 14.16 1.78
CA ASN A 127 8.78 15.02 2.88
C ASN A 127 9.09 14.37 4.25
N TYR A 128 8.73 13.10 4.43
CA TYR A 128 9.06 12.36 5.66
C TYR A 128 10.58 12.23 5.87
N VAL A 129 11.35 11.93 4.81
CA VAL A 129 12.80 11.74 4.86
C VAL A 129 13.50 13.02 5.30
N ILE A 130 13.14 14.17 4.72
CA ILE A 130 13.78 15.46 5.03
C ILE A 130 13.30 16.08 6.35
N THR A 131 12.13 15.68 6.88
CA THR A 131 11.56 16.23 8.12
C THR A 131 11.67 15.27 9.30
N GLU A 132 10.67 14.41 9.52
CA GLU A 132 10.53 13.52 10.67
C GLU A 132 11.68 12.53 10.79
N ARG A 133 12.08 11.91 9.68
CA ARG A 133 13.19 10.94 9.65
C ARG A 133 14.49 11.62 10.02
N ALA A 134 14.81 12.75 9.38
CA ALA A 134 16.01 13.53 9.68
C ALA A 134 16.03 14.01 11.14
N ALA A 135 14.88 14.41 11.70
CA ALA A 135 14.77 14.76 13.12
C ALA A 135 15.01 13.55 14.05
N ALA A 136 14.46 12.38 13.72
CA ALA A 136 14.68 11.15 14.48
C ALA A 136 16.14 10.69 14.45
N VAL A 137 16.79 10.77 13.29
CA VAL A 137 18.22 10.49 13.11
C VAL A 137 19.08 11.45 13.95
N ARG A 138 18.85 12.76 13.85
CA ARG A 138 19.59 13.76 14.65
C ARG A 138 19.44 13.53 16.15
N ARG A 139 18.23 13.16 16.62
CA ARG A 139 18.02 12.79 18.03
C ARG A 139 18.82 11.54 18.43
N ALA A 140 18.87 10.53 17.55
CA ALA A 140 19.62 9.31 17.80
C ALA A 140 21.14 9.54 17.81
N GLN A 141 21.65 10.38 16.90
CA GLN A 141 23.06 10.79 16.84
C GLN A 141 23.47 11.58 18.08
N ARG A 142 22.69 12.60 18.49
CA ARG A 142 22.95 13.34 19.74
C ARG A 142 22.95 12.43 20.96
N GLY A 143 22.09 11.42 20.96
CA GLY A 143 22.03 10.40 21.99
C GLY A 143 23.07 9.27 21.84
N ARG A 144 24.01 9.36 20.88
CA ARG A 144 25.04 8.35 20.59
C ARG A 144 24.50 6.93 20.44
N ARG A 145 23.26 6.80 19.93
CA ARG A 145 22.55 5.51 19.84
C ARG A 145 23.19 4.57 18.83
N TYR A 146 23.88 5.11 17.83
CA TYR A 146 24.53 4.32 16.80
C TYR A 146 25.93 3.86 17.21
N ASP A 147 26.58 4.57 18.14
CA ASP A 147 27.99 4.39 18.53
C ASP A 147 28.27 3.00 19.09
N ASN A 148 27.29 2.34 19.72
CA ASN A 148 27.46 1.04 20.38
C ASN A 148 26.69 -0.11 19.71
N LEU A 149 26.13 0.10 18.51
CA LEU A 149 25.44 -0.96 17.80
C LEU A 149 26.43 -2.04 17.31
N PRO A 150 26.26 -3.30 17.72
CA PRO A 150 27.10 -4.39 17.22
C PRO A 150 26.78 -4.67 15.75
N ASP A 151 27.79 -5.06 14.98
CA ASP A 151 27.64 -5.54 13.59
C ASP A 151 26.97 -4.54 12.63
N ILE A 152 27.20 -3.24 12.82
CA ILE A 152 26.83 -2.25 11.79
C ILE A 152 27.67 -2.43 10.53
N LYS A 153 27.02 -2.24 9.39
CA LYS A 153 27.60 -2.33 8.05
C LYS A 153 27.44 -0.96 7.41
N ILE A 154 28.54 -0.26 7.18
CA ILE A 154 28.53 1.10 6.64
C ILE A 154 28.67 0.99 5.13
N VAL A 155 27.59 1.27 4.41
CA VAL A 155 27.57 1.26 2.94
C VAL A 155 28.46 2.37 2.42
N GLU A 156 29.35 2.02 1.50
CA GLU A 156 30.24 2.96 0.82
C GLU A 156 29.77 3.24 -0.61
N LYS A 157 29.28 2.21 -1.31
CA LYS A 157 28.69 2.34 -2.65
C LYS A 157 27.85 1.13 -3.02
N ILE A 158 27.02 1.32 -4.04
CA ILE A 158 26.33 0.25 -4.77
C ILE A 158 26.85 0.28 -6.21
N ASP A 159 27.36 -0.84 -6.71
CA ASP A 159 27.82 -0.91 -8.09
C ASP A 159 26.67 -1.17 -9.08
N ARG A 160 26.98 -1.08 -10.38
CA ARG A 160 26.02 -1.31 -11.48
C ARG A 160 25.42 -2.71 -11.46
N SER A 161 26.09 -3.68 -10.85
CA SER A 161 25.62 -5.05 -10.67
C SER A 161 24.78 -5.23 -9.40
N ARG A 162 24.37 -4.13 -8.76
CA ARG A 162 23.61 -4.10 -7.50
C ARG A 162 24.30 -4.86 -6.37
N ARG A 163 25.64 -4.79 -6.29
CA ARG A 163 26.38 -5.26 -5.11
C ARG A 163 26.68 -4.09 -4.19
N VAL A 164 26.43 -4.31 -2.90
CA VAL A 164 26.68 -3.35 -1.83
C VAL A 164 28.10 -3.56 -1.34
N HIS A 165 28.94 -2.55 -1.52
CA HIS A 165 30.27 -2.47 -0.93
C HIS A 165 30.13 -1.74 0.40
N TYR A 166 30.59 -2.37 1.48
CA TYR A 166 30.43 -1.84 2.82
C TYR A 166 31.63 -2.20 3.70
N ARG A 167 31.92 -1.34 4.66
CA ARG A 167 32.86 -1.65 5.74
C ARG A 167 32.13 -2.10 6.99
N SER A 168 32.68 -3.10 7.66
CA SER A 168 32.27 -3.42 9.03
C SER A 168 32.77 -2.33 9.99
N ARG A 169 32.28 -2.35 11.23
CA ARG A 169 32.84 -1.50 12.29
C ARG A 169 34.33 -1.74 12.56
N SER A 170 34.85 -2.94 12.31
CA SER A 170 36.28 -3.24 12.46
C SER A 170 37.14 -2.72 11.28
N GLY A 171 36.52 -2.06 10.29
CA GLY A 171 37.20 -1.55 9.10
C GLY A 171 37.37 -2.59 7.99
N GLU A 172 36.86 -3.81 8.18
CA GLU A 172 36.92 -4.87 7.16
C GLU A 172 36.00 -4.54 5.98
N GLN A 173 36.56 -4.55 4.78
CA GLN A 173 35.82 -4.30 3.55
C GLN A 173 35.13 -5.56 3.05
N LYS A 174 33.84 -5.46 2.77
CA LYS A 174 33.00 -6.58 2.31
C LYS A 174 32.09 -6.16 1.16
N VAL A 175 31.69 -7.17 0.39
CA VAL A 175 30.77 -7.01 -0.73
C VAL A 175 29.68 -8.07 -0.62
N THR A 176 28.43 -7.66 -0.78
CA THR A 176 27.29 -8.59 -0.80
C THR A 176 26.26 -8.16 -1.85
N PRO A 177 25.59 -9.09 -2.55
CA PRO A 177 24.50 -8.74 -3.45
C PRO A 177 23.35 -8.06 -2.69
N LEU A 178 22.87 -6.92 -3.19
CA LEU A 178 21.68 -6.25 -2.64
C LEU A 178 20.45 -7.18 -2.63
N ASP A 179 20.38 -8.04 -3.64
CA ASP A 179 19.31 -9.03 -3.81
C ASP A 179 19.28 -10.09 -2.70
N GLU A 180 20.38 -10.31 -1.98
CA GLU A 180 20.49 -11.28 -0.89
C GLU A 180 20.22 -10.67 0.50
N LEU A 181 20.16 -9.34 0.60
CA LEU A 181 19.91 -8.65 1.87
C LEU A 181 18.48 -8.90 2.36
N THR A 182 18.35 -9.73 3.39
CA THR A 182 17.07 -10.03 4.03
C THR A 182 16.52 -8.82 4.78
N SER A 183 15.26 -8.90 5.21
CA SER A 183 14.68 -7.88 6.10
C SER A 183 15.47 -7.69 7.40
N ALA A 184 16.18 -8.73 7.87
CA ALA A 184 17.00 -8.66 9.08
C ALA A 184 18.35 -7.97 8.81
N ASP A 185 18.99 -8.31 7.69
CA ASP A 185 20.28 -7.73 7.30
C ASP A 185 20.17 -6.22 7.11
N ARG A 186 19.11 -5.77 6.40
CA ARG A 186 18.84 -4.36 6.09
C ARG A 186 18.80 -3.46 7.31
N MET A 187 18.37 -3.97 8.47
CA MET A 187 18.34 -3.20 9.72
C MET A 187 19.74 -2.92 10.28
N ARG A 188 20.78 -3.60 9.79
CA ARG A 188 22.17 -3.42 10.23
C ARG A 188 23.01 -2.58 9.27
N PHE A 189 22.44 -2.18 8.12
CA PHE A 189 23.13 -1.31 7.17
C PHE A 189 22.85 0.16 7.46
N PHE A 190 23.94 0.94 7.42
CA PHE A 190 23.98 2.38 7.68
C PHE A 190 24.71 3.06 6.53
N ILE A 191 24.44 4.35 6.33
CA ILE A 191 25.15 5.22 5.39
C ILE A 191 25.77 6.37 6.18
N GLU A 192 26.85 6.96 5.66
CA GLU A 192 27.38 8.22 6.16
C GLU A 192 26.55 9.38 5.61
N GLY A 193 25.90 10.14 6.50
CA GLY A 193 25.30 11.43 6.18
C GLY A 193 26.20 12.59 6.58
N GLN A 194 25.77 13.82 6.27
CA GLN A 194 26.50 15.05 6.63
C GLN A 194 26.78 15.16 8.13
N ASP A 195 25.80 14.75 8.96
CA ASP A 195 25.89 14.81 10.43
C ASP A 195 26.37 13.48 11.06
N GLY A 196 26.90 12.57 10.25
CA GLY A 196 27.37 11.24 10.69
C GLY A 196 26.46 10.09 10.28
N LEU A 197 26.62 8.94 10.95
CA LEU A 197 25.94 7.69 10.58
C LEU A 197 24.42 7.82 10.71
N GLN A 198 23.71 7.23 9.75
CA GLN A 198 22.26 7.07 9.79
C GLN A 198 21.85 5.73 9.18
N PRO A 199 20.72 5.13 9.59
CA PRO A 199 20.24 3.88 9.00
C PRO A 199 20.03 4.02 7.49
N TRP A 200 20.24 2.93 6.74
CA TRP A 200 20.01 2.92 5.29
C TRP A 200 18.53 2.72 4.92
N MET A 201 17.75 2.10 5.81
CA MET A 201 16.31 1.91 5.62
C MET A 201 15.54 3.24 5.61
N VAL A 202 14.49 3.30 4.79
CA VAL A 202 13.59 4.46 4.71
C VAL A 202 12.82 4.63 6.02
N TRP A 203 12.19 3.56 6.50
CA TRP A 203 11.25 3.59 7.62
C TRP A 203 11.95 3.43 8.96
N LEU A 204 11.87 4.46 9.82
CA LEU A 204 12.47 4.47 11.14
C LEU A 204 11.42 4.59 12.24
N SER A 205 11.74 4.09 13.42
CA SER A 205 11.02 4.40 14.65
C SER A 205 11.24 5.85 15.07
N GLU A 206 10.44 6.34 16.02
CA GLU A 206 10.60 7.67 16.61
C GLU A 206 12.00 7.88 17.25
N ALA A 207 12.62 6.76 17.67
CA ALA A 207 13.96 6.71 18.23
C ALA A 207 15.08 6.76 17.17
N GLY A 208 14.75 6.82 15.88
CA GLY A 208 15.72 6.86 14.78
C GLY A 208 16.34 5.49 14.44
N MET A 209 15.70 4.40 14.86
CA MET A 209 16.16 3.04 14.56
C MET A 209 15.38 2.45 13.38
N PRO A 210 15.98 1.57 12.56
CA PRO A 210 15.24 0.84 11.52
C PRO A 210 13.97 0.19 12.07
N LEU A 211 12.85 0.38 11.40
CA LEU A 211 11.56 -0.14 11.84
C LEU A 211 11.34 -1.57 11.29
N PRO A 212 11.15 -2.60 12.14
CA PRO A 212 10.81 -3.93 11.66
C PRO A 212 9.46 -3.92 10.92
N TYR A 213 9.40 -4.47 9.71
CA TYR A 213 8.21 -4.37 8.84
C TYR A 213 6.91 -4.90 9.47
N ARG A 214 6.98 -5.84 10.42
CA ARG A 214 5.79 -6.39 11.09
C ARG A 214 5.10 -5.35 11.98
N THR A 215 5.84 -4.35 12.47
CA THR A 215 5.31 -3.26 13.30
C THR A 215 4.18 -2.51 12.60
N TRP A 216 4.22 -2.43 11.27
CA TRP A 216 3.16 -1.81 10.47
C TRP A 216 1.79 -2.47 10.64
N GLN A 217 1.72 -3.75 11.04
CA GLN A 217 0.44 -4.40 11.35
C GLN A 217 -0.23 -3.74 12.56
N ALA A 218 0.55 -3.41 13.60
CA ALA A 218 0.06 -2.71 14.77
C ALA A 218 -0.35 -1.27 14.42
N VAL A 219 0.46 -0.55 13.63
CA VAL A 219 0.13 0.81 13.16
C VAL A 219 -1.21 0.85 12.42
N PHE A 220 -1.47 -0.11 11.52
CA PHE A 220 -2.74 -0.21 10.81
C PHE A 220 -3.91 -0.59 11.73
N ALA A 221 -3.67 -1.47 12.71
CA ALA A 221 -4.67 -1.85 13.69
C ALA A 221 -5.05 -0.67 14.61
N ASP A 222 -4.07 0.11 15.06
CA ASP A 222 -4.30 1.32 15.87
C ASP A 222 -5.04 2.39 15.06
N ALA A 223 -4.68 2.58 13.78
CA ALA A 223 -5.40 3.49 12.88
C ALA A 223 -6.87 3.09 12.67
N SER A 224 -7.12 1.79 12.49
CA SER A 224 -8.48 1.25 12.35
C SER A 224 -9.29 1.39 13.65
N ARG A 225 -8.66 1.15 14.80
CA ARG A 225 -9.28 1.37 16.12
C ARG A 225 -9.66 2.83 16.30
N ARG A 226 -8.77 3.75 15.95
CA ARG A 226 -9.04 5.19 15.96
C ARG A 226 -10.21 5.55 15.05
N CYS A 227 -10.30 4.98 13.84
CA CYS A 227 -11.47 5.21 12.98
C CYS A 227 -12.76 4.80 13.69
N THR A 228 -12.78 3.63 14.34
CA THR A 228 -13.94 3.15 15.12
C THR A 228 -14.29 4.10 16.27
N GLU A 229 -13.30 4.59 17.02
CA GLU A 229 -13.48 5.54 18.13
C GLU A 229 -14.14 6.85 17.68
N PHE A 230 -13.86 7.31 16.46
CA PHE A 230 -14.47 8.51 15.86
C PHE A 230 -15.72 8.20 15.03
N GLY A 231 -16.32 7.02 15.15
CA GLY A 231 -17.56 6.66 14.46
C GLY A 231 -17.40 6.37 12.96
N VAL A 232 -16.18 6.12 12.49
CA VAL A 232 -15.88 5.68 11.13
C VAL A 232 -15.65 4.17 11.14
N ASP A 233 -16.65 3.40 10.70
CA ASP A 233 -16.58 1.92 10.61
C ASP A 233 -15.74 1.46 9.39
N LEU A 234 -14.48 1.85 9.38
CA LEU A 234 -13.50 1.46 8.38
C LEU A 234 -12.29 0.79 9.03
N GLY A 235 -12.04 -0.45 8.62
CA GLY A 235 -10.81 -1.18 8.93
C GLY A 235 -9.91 -1.32 7.72
N CYS A 236 -8.60 -1.21 7.91
CA CYS A 236 -7.63 -1.55 6.89
C CYS A 236 -6.49 -2.38 7.47
N HIS A 237 -6.08 -3.42 6.76
CA HIS A 237 -4.82 -4.10 6.97
C HIS A 237 -3.94 -4.02 5.71
N PRO A 238 -2.60 -4.11 5.82
CA PRO A 238 -1.69 -3.88 4.69
C PRO A 238 -2.01 -4.66 3.41
N HIS A 239 -2.51 -5.89 3.55
CA HIS A 239 -2.89 -6.71 2.40
C HIS A 239 -4.11 -6.15 1.61
N MET A 240 -5.04 -5.43 2.25
CA MET A 240 -6.16 -4.78 1.56
C MET A 240 -5.68 -3.69 0.61
N LEU A 241 -4.63 -2.94 0.97
CA LEU A 241 -4.08 -1.90 0.09
C LEU A 241 -3.50 -2.52 -1.19
N ARG A 242 -2.79 -3.65 -1.07
CA ARG A 242 -2.32 -4.41 -2.23
C ARG A 242 -3.48 -4.90 -3.11
N HIS A 243 -4.54 -5.41 -2.49
CA HIS A 243 -5.71 -5.86 -3.22
C HIS A 243 -6.43 -4.71 -3.93
N SER A 244 -6.59 -3.57 -3.25
CA SER A 244 -7.20 -2.36 -3.78
C SER A 244 -6.38 -1.76 -4.93
N PHE A 245 -5.06 -1.77 -4.82
CA PHE A 245 -4.16 -1.42 -5.92
C PHE A 245 -4.40 -2.31 -7.15
N ALA A 246 -4.45 -3.64 -6.96
CA ALA A 246 -4.65 -4.58 -8.07
C ALA A 246 -5.96 -4.30 -8.82
N LEU A 247 -7.05 -4.12 -8.08
CA LEU A 247 -8.37 -3.83 -8.64
C LEU A 247 -8.37 -2.49 -9.40
N ARG A 248 -7.84 -1.44 -8.78
CA ARG A 248 -7.78 -0.11 -9.39
C ARG A 248 -6.92 -0.08 -10.65
N MET A 249 -5.78 -0.78 -10.66
CA MET A 249 -4.95 -0.92 -11.86
C MET A 249 -5.62 -1.75 -12.94
N LEU A 250 -6.30 -2.84 -12.58
CA LEU A 250 -7.05 -3.64 -13.55
C LEU A 250 -8.11 -2.79 -14.26
N MET A 251 -8.89 -2.02 -13.51
CA MET A 251 -9.92 -1.15 -14.05
C MET A 251 -9.32 -0.04 -14.93
N THR A 252 -8.23 0.57 -14.47
CA THR A 252 -7.48 1.57 -15.26
C THR A 252 -7.02 1.00 -16.60
N LEU A 253 -6.49 -0.23 -16.60
CA LEU A 253 -5.95 -0.88 -17.79
C LEU A 253 -7.06 -1.36 -18.73
N ILE A 254 -8.15 -1.93 -18.21
CA ILE A 254 -9.32 -2.30 -19.01
C ILE A 254 -9.89 -1.07 -19.70
N TYR A 255 -10.07 0.02 -18.96
CA TYR A 255 -10.60 1.26 -19.50
C TYR A 255 -9.65 1.92 -20.51
N ALA A 256 -8.35 2.00 -20.21
CA ALA A 256 -7.35 2.52 -21.14
C ALA A 256 -7.30 1.71 -22.44
N HIS A 257 -7.45 0.39 -22.35
CA HIS A 257 -7.54 -0.49 -23.52
C HIS A 257 -8.78 -0.21 -24.37
N ASP A 258 -9.87 0.25 -23.77
CA ASP A 258 -11.13 0.50 -24.45
C ASP A 258 -11.17 1.88 -25.12
N ARG A 259 -10.80 2.92 -24.38
CA ARG A 259 -11.04 4.32 -24.79
C ARG A 259 -9.92 4.95 -25.61
N ARG A 260 -8.65 4.65 -25.33
CA ARG A 260 -7.53 5.32 -26.03
C ARG A 260 -7.42 4.98 -27.50
N MET A 261 -8.16 3.97 -27.93
CA MET A 261 -7.92 3.33 -29.20
C MET A 261 -9.09 3.45 -30.16
N GLY A 262 -10.34 3.70 -29.71
CA GLY A 262 -11.49 3.75 -30.64
C GLY A 262 -11.56 2.52 -31.56
N ILE A 263 -11.03 1.39 -31.06
CA ILE A 263 -10.65 0.24 -31.86
C ILE A 263 -11.81 -0.74 -31.98
N THR A 264 -11.95 -1.26 -33.19
CA THR A 264 -12.82 -2.38 -33.53
C THR A 264 -12.49 -3.61 -32.68
N PRO A 265 -13.41 -4.57 -32.52
CA PRO A 265 -13.15 -5.84 -31.82
C PRO A 265 -11.90 -6.59 -32.32
N GLU A 266 -11.59 -6.49 -33.61
CA GLU A 266 -10.43 -7.06 -34.29
C GLU A 266 -9.13 -6.40 -33.84
N GLU A 267 -9.07 -5.07 -33.85
CA GLU A 267 -7.93 -4.29 -33.36
C GLU A 267 -7.74 -4.47 -31.84
N ARG A 268 -8.84 -4.66 -31.08
CA ARG A 268 -8.78 -5.02 -29.65
C ARG A 268 -8.12 -6.39 -29.44
N ARG A 269 -8.33 -7.36 -30.34
CA ARG A 269 -7.66 -8.66 -30.32
C ARG A 269 -6.18 -8.53 -30.66
N GLU A 270 -5.84 -7.71 -31.65
CA GLU A 270 -4.45 -7.44 -32.05
C GLU A 270 -3.66 -6.70 -30.98
N PHE A 271 -4.27 -5.71 -30.31
CA PHE A 271 -3.66 -5.01 -29.19
C PHE A 271 -3.37 -5.94 -28.01
N ARG A 272 -4.27 -6.88 -27.68
CA ARG A 272 -3.99 -7.94 -26.68
C ARG A 272 -2.81 -8.82 -27.06
N LEU A 273 -2.56 -9.03 -28.35
CA LEU A 273 -1.40 -9.78 -28.83
C LEU A 273 -0.10 -8.96 -28.70
N ILE A 274 -0.16 -7.64 -28.91
CA ILE A 274 1.01 -6.74 -28.88
C ILE A 274 1.39 -6.32 -27.45
N PHE A 275 0.43 -5.84 -26.66
CA PHE A 275 0.67 -5.23 -25.34
C PHE A 275 0.29 -6.15 -24.16
N GLY A 276 -0.36 -7.28 -24.46
CA GLY A 276 -0.78 -8.27 -23.48
C GLY A 276 -2.18 -8.01 -22.88
N ASP A 277 -2.76 -9.05 -22.30
CA ASP A 277 -4.02 -8.98 -21.56
C ASP A 277 -3.84 -8.09 -20.30
N PRO A 278 -4.77 -7.15 -19.99
CA PRO A 278 -4.75 -6.37 -18.75
C PRO A 278 -4.46 -7.18 -17.47
N TRP A 279 -4.91 -8.44 -17.42
CA TRP A 279 -4.62 -9.37 -16.33
C TRP A 279 -3.14 -9.72 -16.22
N VAL A 280 -2.42 -9.84 -17.34
CA VAL A 280 -0.97 -10.10 -17.40
C VAL A 280 -0.19 -8.86 -16.96
N LEU A 281 -0.66 -7.67 -17.33
CA LEU A 281 -0.07 -6.40 -16.87
C LEU A 281 -0.22 -6.25 -15.35
N VAL A 282 -1.41 -6.51 -14.79
CA VAL A 282 -1.61 -6.51 -13.32
C VAL A 282 -0.78 -7.59 -12.64
N GLN A 283 -0.68 -8.79 -13.23
CA GLN A 283 0.20 -9.86 -12.73
C GLN A 283 1.65 -9.38 -12.64
N THR A 284 2.12 -8.64 -13.64
CA THR A 284 3.47 -8.05 -13.71
C THR A 284 3.67 -7.00 -12.62
N LEU A 285 2.75 -6.04 -12.48
CA LEU A 285 2.79 -5.01 -11.43
C LEU A 285 2.86 -5.63 -10.02
N LEU A 286 2.14 -6.73 -9.80
CA LEU A 286 2.09 -7.44 -8.53
C LEU A 286 3.25 -8.43 -8.33
N GLY A 287 3.94 -8.85 -9.38
CA GLY A 287 4.95 -9.91 -9.33
C GLY A 287 4.36 -11.26 -8.90
N HIS A 288 3.22 -11.65 -9.48
CA HIS A 288 2.63 -12.97 -9.29
C HIS A 288 3.26 -13.98 -10.26
N ALA A 289 3.64 -15.16 -9.76
CA ALA A 289 4.21 -16.22 -10.59
C ALA A 289 3.14 -16.93 -11.45
N ASN A 290 1.89 -16.93 -11.00
CA ASN A 290 0.76 -17.58 -11.67
C ASN A 290 -0.36 -16.57 -11.90
N LEU A 291 -0.83 -16.48 -13.15
CA LEU A 291 -1.96 -15.64 -13.56
C LEU A 291 -3.25 -16.06 -12.86
N GLU A 292 -3.42 -17.36 -12.61
CA GLU A 292 -4.60 -17.91 -11.92
C GLU A 292 -4.73 -17.35 -10.51
N THR A 293 -3.62 -17.11 -9.80
CA THR A 293 -3.66 -16.44 -8.50
C THR A 293 -4.18 -15.02 -8.60
N THR A 294 -3.85 -14.29 -9.67
CA THR A 294 -4.38 -12.95 -9.95
C THR A 294 -5.88 -13.04 -10.25
N ARG A 295 -6.27 -13.95 -11.15
CA ARG A 295 -7.68 -14.17 -11.53
C ARG A 295 -8.54 -14.57 -10.33
N GLN A 296 -8.18 -15.61 -9.58
CA GLN A 296 -8.94 -16.08 -8.41
C GLN A 296 -9.03 -15.05 -7.29
N CYS A 297 -7.99 -14.23 -7.09
CA CYS A 297 -8.04 -13.20 -6.07
C CYS A 297 -8.93 -12.03 -6.46
N TYR A 298 -9.03 -11.69 -7.75
CA TYR A 298 -9.55 -10.38 -8.21
C TYR A 298 -10.73 -10.43 -9.20
N LEU A 299 -11.15 -11.62 -9.66
CA LEU A 299 -12.29 -11.77 -10.60
C LEU A 299 -13.65 -11.49 -9.96
N GLU A 300 -13.84 -11.91 -8.71
CA GLU A 300 -15.16 -11.92 -8.08
C GLU A 300 -15.87 -10.55 -8.00
N PRO A 301 -15.19 -9.42 -7.69
CA PRO A 301 -15.86 -8.11 -7.71
C PRO A 301 -16.04 -7.53 -9.12
N VAL A 302 -15.35 -8.05 -10.15
CA VAL A 302 -15.31 -7.45 -11.51
C VAL A 302 -16.09 -8.27 -12.54
N SER A 303 -16.40 -9.53 -12.26
CA SER A 303 -17.11 -10.43 -13.20
C SER A 303 -18.52 -9.95 -13.56
N GLY A 304 -19.17 -9.17 -12.69
CA GLY A 304 -20.47 -8.53 -12.99
C GLY A 304 -20.36 -7.18 -13.69
N LEU A 305 -19.25 -6.46 -13.54
CA LEU A 305 -19.07 -5.11 -14.08
C LEU A 305 -18.74 -5.05 -15.56
N GLN A 306 -18.20 -6.12 -16.13
CA GLN A 306 -17.84 -6.11 -17.54
C GLN A 306 -19.05 -5.69 -18.39
N VAL A 307 -20.26 -6.18 -18.08
CA VAL A 307 -21.46 -5.89 -18.90
C VAL A 307 -21.99 -4.46 -18.73
N GLU A 308 -22.02 -3.90 -17.53
CA GLU A 308 -22.55 -2.54 -17.31
C GLU A 308 -21.57 -1.43 -17.72
N LEU A 309 -20.26 -1.67 -17.53
CA LEU A 309 -19.20 -0.76 -18.00
C LEU A 309 -19.21 -0.62 -19.53
N PHE A 310 -19.59 -1.68 -20.25
CA PHE A 310 -19.72 -1.68 -21.71
C PHE A 310 -20.90 -0.84 -22.23
N LEU A 311 -21.85 -0.45 -21.37
CA LEU A 311 -23.12 0.11 -21.83
C LEU A 311 -23.32 1.59 -21.50
N ASN A 312 -22.65 2.18 -20.50
CA ASN A 312 -23.05 3.51 -19.98
C ASN A 312 -21.93 4.41 -19.37
N ASP A 313 -20.78 4.69 -20.02
CA ASP A 313 -20.06 5.91 -19.63
C ASP A 313 -19.02 6.45 -20.62
N ASP A 314 -19.07 7.75 -20.87
CA ASP A 314 -18.46 8.41 -22.02
C ASP A 314 -17.42 9.50 -21.70
N ASP A 315 -17.00 9.80 -20.47
CA ASP A 315 -15.88 10.76 -20.24
C ASP A 315 -15.30 10.73 -18.84
N LEU A 316 -14.00 10.42 -18.66
CA LEU A 316 -13.57 10.00 -17.33
C LEU A 316 -12.05 10.26 -17.01
N GLU A 317 -11.81 11.25 -16.11
CA GLU A 317 -10.56 11.70 -15.44
C GLU A 317 -10.24 10.86 -14.16
N GLU A 318 -9.33 11.25 -13.26
CA GLU A 318 -9.03 10.51 -12.01
C GLU A 318 -10.25 10.39 -11.06
N SER A 319 -11.21 11.32 -11.16
CA SER A 319 -12.56 11.26 -10.56
C SER A 319 -13.33 10.03 -11.01
N SER A 320 -13.21 9.67 -12.28
CA SER A 320 -14.00 8.59 -12.86
C SER A 320 -13.69 7.18 -12.41
N ILE A 321 -12.42 6.89 -12.13
CA ILE A 321 -11.99 5.59 -11.62
C ILE A 321 -12.53 5.45 -10.19
N THR A 322 -12.65 6.57 -9.48
CA THR A 322 -13.29 6.61 -8.17
C THR A 322 -14.78 6.31 -8.29
N ASP A 323 -15.48 6.97 -9.20
CA ASP A 323 -16.92 6.74 -9.44
C ASP A 323 -17.18 5.30 -9.88
N LEU A 324 -16.33 4.77 -10.74
CA LEU A 324 -16.45 3.40 -11.17
C LEU A 324 -16.18 2.41 -10.03
N MET A 325 -15.16 2.66 -9.20
CA MET A 325 -14.92 1.87 -7.99
C MET A 325 -16.09 1.94 -7.01
N SER A 326 -16.78 3.07 -6.93
CA SER A 326 -18.02 3.22 -6.15
C SER A 326 -19.17 2.39 -6.72
N ARG A 327 -19.36 2.36 -8.04
CA ARG A 327 -20.30 1.42 -8.70
C ARG A 327 -19.94 -0.03 -8.42
N VAL A 328 -18.66 -0.39 -8.44
CA VAL A 328 -18.18 -1.74 -8.06
C VAL A 328 -18.57 -2.07 -6.62
N ALA A 329 -18.44 -1.12 -5.71
CA ALA A 329 -18.80 -1.31 -4.31
C ALA A 329 -20.31 -1.53 -4.11
N GLN A 330 -21.16 -0.86 -4.89
CA GLN A 330 -22.60 -1.11 -4.88
C GLN A 330 -22.94 -2.53 -5.38
N ALA A 331 -22.20 -3.04 -6.37
CA ALA A 331 -22.40 -4.38 -6.94
C ALA A 331 -21.75 -5.52 -6.13
N SER A 332 -20.80 -5.22 -5.23
CA SER A 332 -20.02 -6.23 -4.51
C SER A 332 -19.80 -5.92 -3.03
N ALA A 333 -20.39 -6.75 -2.16
CA ALA A 333 -20.23 -6.67 -0.70
C ALA A 333 -18.79 -6.88 -0.17
N LYS A 334 -17.80 -7.10 -1.06
CA LYS A 334 -16.39 -7.27 -0.69
C LYS A 334 -15.54 -6.00 -0.87
N VAL A 335 -16.10 -4.98 -1.52
CA VAL A 335 -15.49 -3.67 -1.73
C VAL A 335 -16.17 -2.68 -0.79
N ILE A 336 -15.40 -2.03 0.08
CA ILE A 336 -15.93 -1.03 1.02
C ILE A 336 -15.87 0.34 0.35
N ASP A 337 -16.99 1.06 0.41
CA ASP A 337 -17.09 2.47 0.05
C ASP A 337 -17.66 3.30 1.21
N VAL A 338 -17.59 4.62 1.09
CA VAL A 338 -18.19 5.58 2.03
C VAL A 338 -18.98 6.65 1.29
N GLU A 339 -20.10 7.09 1.86
CA GLU A 339 -20.88 8.22 1.34
C GLU A 339 -20.06 9.50 1.28
N GLU A 340 -20.44 10.40 0.37
CA GLU A 340 -19.73 11.66 0.17
C GLU A 340 -20.27 12.58 1.26
N ASN A 341 -19.40 13.10 2.12
CA ASN A 341 -19.86 14.14 3.04
C ASN A 341 -20.29 15.33 2.16
N PRO A 342 -21.52 15.83 2.32
CA PRO A 342 -22.05 16.93 1.51
C PRO A 342 -21.23 18.21 1.63
#